data_AF-A0A5M5C5F2-F1
#
_entry.id   AF-A0A5M5C5F2-F1
#
_cell.length_a   1.000
_cell.length_b   1.000
_cell.length_c   1.000
_cell.angle_alpha   90.00
_cell.angle_beta   90.00
_cell.angle_gamma   90.00
#
_symmetry.space_group_name_H-M   'P 1'
#
loop_
_entity.id
_entity.type
_entity.pdbx_description
1 polymer ?
#
loop_
_entity_poly.entity_id
_entity_poly.type
_entity_poly.pdbx_seq_one_letter_code
_entity_poly.pdbx_strand_id
1 'polypeptide(L)'
;MAGLKSLAKDTAIYGLSSIVGRFLNYMLVPLYTAVLPASTGGYGVVSNVYAFTALMLVLLTFGMETGFFRFANKSGEDPMKVYANSLLSVGGVSLIFVFLCLLFLQPISN
;
A
#
# COMPACT_ATOMS: atom_id res chain seq x y z
N MET A 1 22.09 27.91 7.80
CA MET A 1 21.08 27.46 8.78
C MET A 1 19.71 27.10 8.18
N ALA A 2 19.28 27.66 7.04
CA ALA A 2 17.98 27.35 6.44
C ALA A 2 17.82 25.88 5.98
N GLY A 3 18.87 25.26 5.44
CA GLY A 3 18.83 23.87 4.97
C GLY A 3 18.63 22.82 6.07
N LEU A 4 19.26 22.99 7.25
CA LEU A 4 19.15 22.04 8.35
C LEU A 4 17.75 22.04 8.98
N LYS A 5 17.11 23.21 9.07
CA LYS A 5 15.73 23.36 9.55
C LYS A 5 14.72 22.77 8.57
N SER A 6 14.91 22.98 7.26
CA SER A 6 14.09 22.36 6.22
C SER A 6 14.21 20.83 6.27
N LEU A 7 15.44 20.32 6.33
CA LEU A 7 15.70 18.89 6.37
C LEU A 7 15.11 18.21 7.61
N ALA A 8 15.20 18.85 8.78
CA ALA A 8 14.58 18.35 10.00
C ALA A 8 13.04 18.33 9.90
N LYS A 9 12.44 19.34 9.27
CA LYS A 9 10.99 19.40 9.03
C LYS A 9 10.55 18.29 8.07
N ASP A 10 11.25 18.11 6.96
CA ASP A 10 10.93 17.06 5.98
C ASP A 10 11.10 15.68 6.62
N THR A 11 12.21 15.44 7.32
CA THR A 11 12.46 14.19 8.07
C THR A 11 11.38 13.93 9.12
N ALA A 12 10.95 14.95 9.85
CA ALA A 12 9.87 14.81 10.82
C ALA A 12 8.56 14.44 10.13
N ILE A 13 8.18 15.11 9.03
CA ILE A 13 6.91 14.83 8.34
C ILE A 13 6.92 13.44 7.69
N TYR A 14 7.97 13.09 6.95
CA TYR A 14 8.08 11.79 6.27
C TYR A 14 8.32 10.65 7.27
N GLY A 15 9.18 10.87 8.26
CA GLY A 15 9.52 9.90 9.29
C GLY A 15 8.36 9.63 10.24
N LEU A 16 7.68 10.68 10.73
CA LEU A 16 6.52 10.53 11.61
C LEU A 16 5.37 9.82 10.90
N SER A 17 5.10 10.13 9.63
CA SER A 17 4.04 9.45 8.87
C SER A 17 4.29 7.94 8.76
N SER A 18 5.54 7.54 8.50
CA SER A 18 5.94 6.13 8.47
C SER A 18 5.87 5.45 9.84
N ILE A 19 6.35 6.13 10.89
CA ILE A 19 6.35 5.61 12.26
C ILE A 19 4.93 5.44 12.77
N VAL A 20 4.05 6.44 12.57
CA VAL A 20 2.65 6.37 13.00
C VAL A 20 1.95 5.19 12.32
N GLY A 21 2.13 5.01 11.00
CA GLY A 21 1.54 3.88 10.30
C GLY A 21 2.00 2.52 10.87
N ARG A 22 3.30 2.35 11.11
CA ARG A 22 3.86 1.13 11.71
C ARG A 22 3.41 0.93 13.16
N PHE A 23 3.32 2.01 13.93
CA PHE A 23 2.88 1.99 15.32
C PHE A 23 1.40 1.59 15.43
N LEU A 24 0.54 2.15 14.57
CA LEU A 24 -0.85 1.73 14.48
C LEU A 24 -0.96 0.25 14.12
N ASN A 25 -0.17 -0.24 13.16
CA ASN A 25 -0.16 -1.66 12.80
C ASN A 25 0.28 -2.54 13.99
N TYR A 26 1.29 -2.11 14.76
CA TYR A 26 1.71 -2.79 15.98
C TYR A 26 0.61 -2.82 17.05
N MET A 27 -0.13 -1.72 17.23
CA MET A 27 -1.26 -1.66 18.15
C MET A 27 -2.42 -2.60 17.78
N LEU A 28 -2.50 -3.06 16.52
CA LEU A 28 -3.50 -4.06 16.13
C LEU A 28 -3.17 -5.46 16.65
N VAL A 29 -1.90 -5.76 16.95
CA VAL A 29 -1.49 -7.07 17.48
C VAL A 29 -2.24 -7.43 18.77
N PRO A 30 -2.25 -6.61 19.84
CA PRO A 30 -2.98 -6.94 21.07
C PRO A 30 -4.48 -7.11 20.81
N LEU A 31 -5.08 -6.29 19.92
CA LEU A 31 -6.47 -6.42 19.52
C LEU A 31 -6.74 -7.77 18.82
N TYR A 32 -5.93 -8.12 17.83
CA TYR A 32 -6.06 -9.39 17.11
C TYR A 32 -5.87 -10.58 18.04
N THR A 33 -4.89 -10.54 18.94
CA THR A 33 -4.66 -11.64 19.89
C THR A 33 -5.73 -11.75 20.99
N ALA A 34 -6.44 -10.66 21.30
CA ALA A 34 -7.55 -10.67 22.25
C ALA A 34 -8.86 -11.18 21.64
N VAL A 35 -9.13 -10.84 20.38
CA VAL A 35 -10.39 -11.15 19.69
C VAL A 35 -10.32 -12.45 18.88
N LEU A 36 -9.13 -12.86 18.42
CA LEU A 36 -8.90 -14.11 17.70
C LEU A 36 -8.17 -15.10 18.61
N PRO A 37 -8.88 -16.05 19.25
CA PRO A 37 -8.25 -17.00 20.16
C PRO A 37 -7.15 -17.80 19.46
N ALA A 38 -6.01 -17.98 20.13
CA ALA A 38 -4.94 -18.85 19.62
C ALA A 38 -5.43 -20.28 19.36
N SER A 39 -6.43 -20.75 20.12
CA SER A 39 -7.05 -22.07 20.01
C SER A 39 -7.78 -22.30 18.68
N THR A 40 -8.23 -21.25 17.99
CA THR A 40 -8.89 -21.37 16.68
C THR A 40 -7.93 -21.15 15.51
N GLY A 41 -6.67 -20.78 15.77
CA GLY A 41 -5.69 -20.45 14.74
C GLY A 41 -6.02 -19.19 13.93
N GLY A 42 -7.00 -18.38 14.35
CA GLY A 42 -7.50 -17.23 13.58
C GLY A 42 -6.44 -16.18 13.25
N TYR A 43 -5.47 -15.97 14.14
CA TYR A 43 -4.33 -15.07 13.86
C TYR A 43 -3.43 -15.57 12.73
N GLY A 44 -3.34 -16.88 12.52
CA GLY A 44 -2.60 -17.49 11.41
C GLY A 44 -3.21 -17.18 10.04
N VAL A 45 -4.54 -17.09 9.96
CA VAL A 45 -5.26 -16.68 8.74
C VAL A 45 -4.91 -15.24 8.38
N VAL A 46 -4.91 -14.33 9.36
CA VAL A 46 -4.50 -12.92 9.17
C VAL A 46 -3.08 -12.84 8.63
N SER A 47 -2.14 -13.59 9.22
CA SER A 47 -0.75 -13.64 8.74
C SER A 47 -0.65 -14.12 7.29
N ASN A 48 -1.45 -15.11 6.90
CA ASN A 48 -1.46 -15.64 5.54
C ASN A 48 -2.01 -14.61 4.52
N VAL A 49 -3.11 -13.94 4.87
CA VAL A 49 -3.67 -12.83 4.06
C VAL A 49 -2.65 -11.70 3.88
N TYR A 50 -1.91 -11.35 4.94
CA TYR A 50 -0.84 -10.35 4.85
C TYR A 50 0.30 -10.78 3.92
N ALA A 51 0.67 -12.06 3.92
CA ALA A 51 1.69 -12.59 2.99
C ALA A 51 1.23 -12.46 1.53
N PHE A 52 -0.01 -12.83 1.22
CA PHE A 52 -0.58 -12.63 -0.12
C PHE A 52 -0.71 -11.15 -0.47
N THR A 53 -1.04 -10.29 0.48
CA THR A 53 -1.12 -8.82 0.26
C THR A 53 0.21 -8.26 -0.22
N ALA A 54 1.34 -8.72 0.34
CA ALA A 54 2.66 -8.29 -0.10
C ALA A 54 2.94 -8.69 -1.57
N LEU A 55 2.54 -9.90 -1.98
CA LEU A 55 2.64 -10.33 -3.37
C LEU A 55 1.71 -9.53 -4.29
N MET A 56 0.48 -9.29 -3.87
CA MET A 56 -0.49 -8.50 -4.63
C MET A 56 -0.02 -7.05 -4.82
N LEU A 57 0.61 -6.44 -3.82
CA LEU A 57 1.20 -5.11 -3.96
C LEU A 57 2.26 -5.06 -5.06
N VAL A 58 3.12 -6.07 -5.15
CA VAL A 58 4.13 -6.14 -6.23
C VAL A 58 3.45 -6.26 -7.59
N LEU A 59 2.42 -7.11 -7.71
CA LEU A 59 1.72 -7.37 -8.98
C LEU A 59 0.83 -6.19 -9.43
N LEU A 60 -0.02 -5.68 -8.54
CA LEU A 60 -1.01 -4.64 -8.86
C LEU A 60 -0.39 -3.27 -9.05
N THR A 61 0.76 -3.00 -8.41
CA THR A 61 1.47 -1.73 -8.58
C THR A 61 2.52 -1.79 -9.69
N PHE A 62 2.95 -3.00 -10.07
CA PHE A 62 3.88 -3.30 -11.17
C PHE A 62 5.10 -2.35 -11.27
N GLY A 63 5.59 -1.86 -10.13
CA GLY A 63 6.73 -0.94 -10.05
C GLY A 63 6.49 0.46 -10.61
N MET A 64 5.24 0.92 -10.73
CA MET A 64 4.90 2.21 -11.35
C MET A 64 5.49 3.43 -10.68
N GLU A 65 5.82 3.36 -9.40
CA GLU A 65 6.42 4.49 -8.66
C GLU A 65 7.70 4.98 -9.36
N THR A 66 8.60 4.05 -9.72
CA THR A 66 9.86 4.38 -10.41
C THR A 66 9.59 4.97 -11.80
N GLY A 67 8.62 4.42 -12.54
CA GLY A 67 8.22 4.92 -13.85
C GLY A 67 7.63 6.32 -13.76
N PHE A 68 6.73 6.55 -12.83
CA PHE A 68 6.11 7.83 -12.53
C PHE A 68 7.17 8.89 -12.23
N PHE A 69 8.08 8.65 -11.28
CA PHE A 69 9.11 9.63 -10.94
C PHE A 69 10.06 9.93 -12.11
N ARG A 70 10.40 8.91 -12.91
CA ARG A 70 11.26 9.10 -14.09
C ARG A 70 10.59 9.99 -15.13
N PHE A 71 9.33 9.71 -15.48
CA PHE A 71 8.64 10.43 -16.55
C PHE A 71 8.07 11.78 -16.11
N ALA A 72 7.64 11.91 -14.85
CA ALA A 72 7.14 13.18 -14.32
C ALA A 72 8.23 14.25 -14.21
N ASN A 73 9.50 13.85 -14.08
CA ASN A 73 10.65 14.77 -14.06
C ASN A 73 11.38 14.88 -15.42
N LYS A 74 10.89 14.20 -16.46
CA LYS A 74 11.53 14.22 -17.78
C LYS A 74 11.17 15.49 -18.54
N SER A 75 12.18 16.23 -19.01
CA SER A 75 11.98 17.42 -19.83
C SER A 75 11.19 17.09 -21.11
N GLY A 76 10.13 17.88 -21.38
CA GLY A 76 9.27 17.70 -22.55
C GLY A 76 8.02 16.84 -22.31
N GLU A 77 7.91 16.19 -21.16
CA GLU A 77 6.67 15.53 -20.72
C GLU A 77 5.83 16.47 -19.84
N ASP A 78 4.52 16.29 -19.85
CA ASP A 78 3.59 16.99 -18.94
C ASP A 78 3.42 16.16 -17.66
N PRO A 79 3.90 16.63 -16.49
CA PRO A 79 3.82 15.88 -15.23
C PRO A 79 2.39 15.52 -14.83
N MET A 80 1.40 16.37 -15.16
CA MET A 80 0.00 16.07 -14.83
C MET A 80 -0.58 14.96 -15.71
N LYS A 81 -0.18 14.89 -16.97
CA LYS A 81 -0.55 13.75 -17.83
C LYS A 81 0.10 12.46 -17.37
N VAL A 82 1.37 12.50 -16.97
CA VAL A 82 2.07 11.33 -16.42
C VAL A 82 1.40 10.85 -15.14
N TYR A 83 1.01 11.77 -14.24
CA TYR A 83 0.25 11.47 -13.04
C TYR A 83 -1.10 10.81 -13.37
N ALA A 84 -1.90 11.44 -14.24
CA ALA A 84 -3.21 10.92 -14.63
C ALA A 84 -3.12 9.52 -15.25
N ASN A 85 -2.15 9.29 -16.16
CA ASN A 85 -1.94 7.98 -16.76
C ASN A 85 -1.49 6.93 -15.74
N SER A 86 -0.58 7.30 -14.83
CA SER A 86 -0.13 6.40 -13.76
C SER A 86 -1.28 6.01 -12.84
N LEU A 87 -2.10 6.99 -12.45
CA LEU A 87 -3.27 6.79 -11.59
C LEU A 87 -4.33 5.93 -12.29
N LEU A 88 -4.67 6.22 -13.54
CA LEU A 88 -5.65 5.45 -14.31
C LEU A 88 -5.18 4.02 -14.55
N SER A 89 -3.89 3.81 -14.81
CA SER A 89 -3.33 2.48 -15.02
C SER A 89 -3.38 1.64 -13.75
N VAL A 90 -2.77 2.11 -12.66
CA VAL A 90 -2.73 1.37 -11.38
C VAL A 90 -4.13 1.24 -10.79
N GLY A 91 -4.90 2.34 -10.79
CA GLY A 91 -6.27 2.38 -10.29
C GLY A 91 -7.20 1.49 -11.11
N GLY A 92 -7.09 1.51 -12.44
CA GLY A 92 -7.89 0.66 -13.32
C GLY A 92 -7.63 -0.83 -13.11
N VAL A 93 -6.36 -1.24 -13.07
CA VAL A 93 -5.98 -2.64 -12.78
C VAL A 93 -6.47 -3.07 -11.39
N SER A 94 -6.30 -2.20 -10.39
CA SER A 94 -6.75 -2.48 -9.01
C SER A 94 -8.27 -2.60 -8.91
N LEU A 95 -9.03 -1.73 -9.60
CA LEU A 95 -10.49 -1.77 -9.63
C LEU A 95 -11.00 -3.03 -10.34
N ILE A 96 -10.38 -3.40 -11.46
CA ILE A 96 -10.70 -4.66 -12.17
C ILE A 96 -10.43 -5.85 -11.25
N PHE A 97 -9.30 -5.87 -10.56
CA PHE A 97 -8.97 -6.93 -9.61
C PHE A 97 -10.02 -7.05 -8.50
N VAL A 98 -10.41 -5.93 -7.87
CA VAL A 98 -11.47 -5.92 -6.85
C VAL A 98 -12.80 -6.39 -7.42
N PHE A 99 -13.17 -5.94 -8.61
CA PHE A 99 -14.40 -6.36 -9.28
C PHE A 99 -14.42 -7.88 -9.52
N LEU A 100 -13.30 -8.46 -9.97
CA LEU A 100 -13.17 -9.91 -10.15
C LEU A 100 -13.24 -10.66 -8.82
N CYS A 101 -12.57 -10.17 -7.77
CA CYS A 101 -12.65 -10.77 -6.43
C CYS A 101 -14.11 -10.80 -5.92
N LEU A 102 -14.87 -9.73 -6.13
CA LEU A 102 -16.28 -9.67 -5.72
C LEU A 102 -17.15 -10.61 -6.55
N LEU A 103 -16.93 -10.69 -7.87
CA LEU A 103 -17.68 -11.57 -8.76
C LEU A 103 -17.45 -13.05 -8.42
N PHE A 104 -16.21 -13.41 -8.06
CA PHE A 104 -15.82 -14.78 -7.71
C PHE A 104 -15.78 -15.04 -6.20
N LEU A 105 -16.34 -14.16 -5.37
CA LEU A 105 -16.23 -14.29 -3.91
C LEU A 105 -16.83 -15.61 -3.41
N GLN A 106 -18.00 -15.99 -3.92
CA GLN A 106 -18.67 -17.24 -3.56
C GLN A 106 -17.88 -18.51 -3.94
N PRO A 107 -17.39 -18.67 -5.18
CA PRO A 107 -16.54 -19.82 -5.54
C PRO A 107 -15.15 -19.79 -4.91
N ILE A 108 -14.67 -18.64 -4.40
CA ILE A 108 -13.40 -18.54 -3.67
C ILE A 108 -13.58 -18.92 -2.19
N SER A 109 -14.75 -18.64 -1.61
CA SER A 109 -15.02 -18.86 -0.17
C SER A 109 -15.57 -20.24 0.18
N ASN A 110 -16.02 -21.02 -0.80
CA ASN A 110 -16.56 -22.39 -0.65
C ASN A 110 -15.54 -23.44 -1.07
#